data_AF-A0A2N2HEK1-F1
#
_entry.id   AF-A0A2N2HEK1-F1
#
_cell.length_a   1.000
_cell.length_b   1.000
_cell.length_c   1.000
_cell.angle_alpha   90.00
_cell.angle_beta   90.00
_cell.angle_gamma   90.00
#
_symmetry.space_group_name_H-M   'P 1'
#
loop_
_entity.id
_entity.type
_entity.pdbx_description
1 polymer ?
#
loop_
_entity_poly.entity_id
_entity_poly.type
_entity_poly.pdbx_seq_one_letter_code
_entity_poly.pdbx_strand_id
1 'polypeptide(L)'
;MSTQWLTVRSFQQSQELLSAINALSIHIKLNMVGVEDREREDEAREARRVLGDFLNELERFVGTIGEKGVRPVTGADARTRQLARSFVQARRERSQYRSLLFRNSPAHVRDLLPSQDPKNQQVILECLDDLRRLLEAHIHSDAGKILGEI
;
A
#
# COMPACT_ATOMS: atom_id res chain seq x y z
N MET A 1 4.00 -1.39 -26.85
CA MET A 1 2.87 -0.88 -26.06
C MET A 1 3.22 0.53 -25.62
N SER A 2 2.35 1.52 -25.86
CA SER A 2 2.68 2.92 -25.54
C SER A 2 2.78 3.11 -24.01
N THR A 3 3.75 3.91 -23.60
CA THR A 3 3.99 4.31 -22.21
C THR A 3 2.74 4.89 -21.54
N GLN A 4 1.86 5.51 -22.32
CA GLN A 4 0.55 6.03 -21.88
C GLN A 4 -0.39 4.93 -21.37
N TRP A 5 -0.47 3.76 -22.02
CA TRP A 5 -1.36 2.67 -21.59
C TRP A 5 -0.92 2.03 -20.25
N LEU A 6 0.40 1.86 -20.06
CA LEU A 6 0.97 1.40 -18.80
C LEU A 6 0.73 2.41 -17.66
N THR A 7 0.70 3.70 -18.00
CA THR A 7 0.45 4.78 -17.04
C THR A 7 -0.99 4.77 -16.53
N VAL A 8 -1.96 4.60 -17.43
CA VAL A 8 -3.39 4.48 -17.10
C VAL A 8 -3.65 3.25 -16.23
N ARG A 9 -3.06 2.09 -16.59
CA ARG A 9 -3.22 0.86 -15.82
C ARG A 9 -2.70 0.98 -14.39
N SER A 10 -1.53 1.56 -14.20
CA SER A 10 -0.97 1.72 -12.87
C SER A 10 -1.68 2.80 -12.05
N PHE A 11 -2.22 3.85 -12.69
CA PHE A 11 -3.11 4.78 -12.02
C PHE A 11 -4.37 4.08 -11.51
N GLN A 12 -4.99 3.24 -12.34
CA GLN A 12 -6.16 2.46 -11.94
C GLN A 12 -5.85 1.51 -10.78
N GLN A 13 -4.73 0.79 -10.81
CA GLN A 13 -4.27 -0.04 -9.68
C GLN A 13 -4.04 0.77 -8.40
N SER A 14 -3.52 1.99 -8.53
CA SER A 14 -3.33 2.88 -7.37
C SER A 14 -4.66 3.36 -6.80
N GLN A 15 -5.66 3.62 -7.64
CA GLN A 15 -7.02 3.96 -7.21
C GLN A 15 -7.73 2.79 -6.53
N GLU A 16 -7.57 1.57 -7.06
CA GLU A 16 -8.07 0.34 -6.44
C GLU A 16 -7.49 0.14 -5.04
N LEU A 17 -6.18 0.38 -4.87
CA LEU A 17 -5.52 0.34 -3.56
C LEU A 17 -6.04 1.41 -2.60
N LEU A 18 -6.18 2.67 -3.06
CA LEU A 18 -6.73 3.74 -2.23
C LEU A 18 -8.17 3.45 -1.80
N SER A 19 -8.98 2.88 -2.69
CA SER A 19 -10.34 2.43 -2.37
C SER A 19 -10.33 1.35 -1.29
N ALA A 20 -9.48 0.32 -1.44
CA ALA A 20 -9.33 -0.73 -0.44
C ALA A 20 -8.87 -0.19 0.93
N ILE A 21 -7.90 0.72 0.95
CA ILE A 21 -7.46 1.39 2.19
C ILE A 21 -8.62 2.11 2.87
N ASN A 22 -9.42 2.86 2.12
CA ASN A 22 -10.54 3.61 2.66
C ASN A 22 -11.64 2.68 3.19
N ALA A 23 -12.04 1.69 2.41
CA ALA A 23 -13.07 0.72 2.82
C ALA A 23 -12.68 0.02 4.12
N LEU A 24 -11.45 -0.50 4.21
CA LEU A 24 -10.98 -1.17 5.41
C LEU A 24 -10.83 -0.21 6.60
N SER A 25 -10.33 1.01 6.36
CA SER A 25 -10.18 2.02 7.42
C SER A 25 -11.53 2.44 8.01
N ILE A 26 -12.55 2.61 7.18
CA ILE A 26 -13.92 2.93 7.61
C ILE A 26 -14.48 1.77 8.43
N HIS A 27 -14.39 0.55 7.92
CA HIS A 27 -14.90 -0.63 8.61
C HIS A 27 -14.25 -0.83 9.99
N ILE A 28 -12.93 -0.69 10.08
CA ILE A 28 -12.22 -0.78 11.37
C ILE A 28 -12.70 0.31 12.33
N LYS A 29 -12.79 1.56 11.88
CA LYS A 29 -13.24 2.69 12.73
C LYS A 29 -14.66 2.49 13.25
N LEU A 30 -15.57 2.00 12.41
CA LEU A 30 -16.96 1.69 12.78
C LEU A 30 -17.02 0.56 13.81
N ASN A 31 -16.28 -0.52 13.59
CA ASN A 31 -16.21 -1.64 14.52
C ASN A 31 -15.65 -1.20 15.89
N MET A 32 -14.62 -0.34 15.91
CA MET A 32 -14.03 0.19 17.13
C MET A 32 -15.00 1.04 17.98
N VAL A 33 -16.00 1.68 17.35
CA VAL A 33 -17.05 2.43 18.07
C VAL A 33 -18.31 1.59 18.31
N GLY A 34 -18.25 0.27 18.05
CA GLY A 34 -19.35 -0.67 18.28
C GLY A 34 -20.46 -0.64 17.23
N VAL A 35 -20.20 -0.06 16.05
CA VAL A 35 -21.15 -0.05 14.93
C VAL A 35 -20.89 -1.26 14.04
N GLU A 36 -21.82 -2.22 14.05
CA GLU A 36 -21.81 -3.34 13.11
C GLU A 36 -22.21 -2.86 11.70
N ASP A 37 -21.22 -2.69 10.83
CA ASP A 37 -21.42 -2.39 9.41
C ASP A 37 -21.47 -3.68 8.59
N ARG A 38 -22.59 -4.40 8.69
CA ARG A 38 -22.82 -5.67 7.97
C ARG A 38 -22.89 -5.49 6.45
N GLU A 39 -23.36 -4.33 5.99
CA GLU A 39 -23.45 -4.03 4.55
C GLU A 39 -22.06 -3.90 3.92
N ARG A 40 -21.07 -3.40 4.68
CA ARG A 40 -19.68 -3.26 4.21
C ARG A 40 -18.75 -4.38 4.65
N GLU A 41 -19.27 -5.46 5.24
CA GLU A 41 -18.43 -6.58 5.67
C GLU A 41 -17.76 -7.27 4.48
N ASP A 42 -18.48 -7.44 3.38
CA ASP A 42 -17.94 -8.01 2.14
C ASP A 42 -16.93 -7.07 1.48
N GLU A 43 -17.18 -5.75 1.49
CA GLU A 43 -16.22 -4.74 1.01
C GLU A 43 -14.93 -4.73 1.85
N ALA A 44 -15.05 -4.83 3.17
CA ALA A 44 -13.90 -4.90 4.08
C ALA A 44 -13.10 -6.20 3.87
N ARG A 45 -13.78 -7.31 3.60
CA ARG A 45 -13.14 -8.59 3.29
C ARG A 45 -12.36 -8.52 1.98
N GLU A 46 -12.96 -7.95 0.94
CA GLU A 46 -12.29 -7.76 -0.34
C GLU A 46 -11.11 -6.77 -0.21
N ALA A 47 -11.29 -5.69 0.55
CA ALA A 47 -10.21 -4.76 0.85
C ALA A 47 -9.02 -5.44 1.56
N ARG A 48 -9.29 -6.31 2.54
CA ARG A 48 -8.23 -7.12 3.18
C ARG A 48 -7.50 -8.01 2.18
N ARG A 49 -8.23 -8.63 1.24
CA ARG A 49 -7.64 -9.48 0.19
C ARG A 49 -6.73 -8.66 -0.72
N VAL A 50 -7.23 -7.56 -1.28
CA VAL A 50 -6.49 -6.66 -2.17
C VAL A 50 -5.23 -6.12 -1.48
N LEU A 51 -5.36 -5.65 -0.23
CA LEU A 51 -4.23 -5.15 0.55
C LEU A 51 -3.23 -6.26 0.90
N GLY A 52 -3.72 -7.46 1.23
CA GLY A 52 -2.87 -8.61 1.53
C GLY A 52 -2.04 -9.05 0.32
N ASP A 53 -2.66 -9.11 -0.86
CA ASP A 53 -1.99 -9.43 -2.13
C ASP A 53 -0.92 -8.38 -2.45
N PHE A 54 -1.26 -7.10 -2.31
CA PHE A 54 -0.32 -5.99 -2.50
C PHE A 54 0.86 -6.02 -1.53
N LEU A 55 0.62 -6.21 -0.22
CA LEU A 55 1.69 -6.29 0.77
C LEU A 55 2.63 -7.47 0.53
N ASN A 56 2.07 -8.61 0.07
CA ASN A 56 2.85 -9.78 -0.31
C ASN A 56 3.72 -9.51 -1.55
N GLU A 57 3.19 -8.82 -2.55
CA GLU A 57 3.95 -8.40 -3.73
C GLU A 57 5.05 -7.39 -3.35
N LEU A 58 4.72 -6.40 -2.52
CA LEU A 58 5.67 -5.40 -2.02
C LEU A 58 6.82 -6.06 -1.24
N GLU A 59 6.54 -7.03 -0.37
CA GLU A 59 7.56 -7.77 0.38
C GLU A 59 8.58 -8.43 -0.56
N ARG A 60 8.08 -9.12 -1.61
CA ARG A 60 8.94 -9.78 -2.60
C ARG A 60 9.87 -8.78 -3.29
N PHE A 61 9.36 -7.58 -3.62
CA PHE A 61 10.16 -6.52 -4.23
C PHE A 61 11.19 -5.92 -3.27
N VAL A 62 10.79 -5.64 -2.03
CA VAL A 62 11.69 -5.10 -1.01
C VAL A 62 12.83 -6.08 -0.70
N GLY A 63 12.53 -7.39 -0.61
CA GLY A 63 13.55 -8.43 -0.46
C GLY A 63 14.53 -8.45 -1.63
N THR A 64 14.02 -8.35 -2.87
CA THR A 64 14.85 -8.36 -4.08
C THR A 64 15.74 -7.11 -4.22
N ILE A 65 15.30 -5.96 -3.71
CA ILE A 65 16.09 -4.71 -3.72
C ILE A 65 17.16 -4.71 -2.62
N GLY A 66 16.94 -5.44 -1.52
CA GLY A 66 17.85 -5.54 -0.38
C GLY A 66 19.02 -6.52 -0.59
N GLU A 67 18.82 -7.59 -1.36
CA GLU A 67 19.88 -8.55 -1.68
C GLU A 67 20.72 -8.07 -2.87
N LYS A 68 22.01 -7.84 -2.59
CA LYS A 68 23.11 -7.48 -3.50
C LYS A 68 22.83 -7.67 -5.00
N GLY A 69 22.81 -6.54 -5.71
CA GLY A 69 22.93 -6.46 -7.17
C GLY A 69 21.57 -6.43 -7.83
N VAL A 70 21.25 -5.28 -8.43
CA VAL A 70 20.04 -5.01 -9.21
C VAL A 70 19.92 -6.05 -10.34
N ARG A 71 19.34 -7.21 -10.04
CA ARG A 71 18.81 -8.08 -11.07
C ARG A 71 17.47 -7.47 -11.47
N PRO A 72 17.29 -7.10 -12.75
CA PRO A 72 15.98 -6.69 -13.21
C PRO A 72 15.04 -7.86 -12.97
N VAL A 73 14.04 -7.67 -12.11
CA VAL A 73 12.92 -8.61 -11.98
C VAL A 73 12.23 -8.63 -13.33
N THR A 74 12.54 -9.62 -14.15
CA THR A 74 11.95 -9.84 -15.47
C THR A 74 10.45 -10.07 -15.28
N GLY A 75 9.62 -9.16 -15.81
CA GLY A 75 8.16 -9.23 -15.71
C GLY A 75 7.51 -8.31 -14.67
N ALA A 76 8.28 -7.68 -13.78
CA ALA A 76 7.74 -6.66 -12.87
C ALA A 76 7.55 -5.32 -13.60
N ASP A 77 6.37 -4.72 -13.44
CA ASP A 77 6.08 -3.38 -13.95
C ASP A 77 7.11 -2.38 -13.38
N ALA A 78 7.64 -1.51 -14.23
CA ALA A 78 8.61 -0.49 -13.85
C ALA A 78 8.07 0.40 -12.72
N ARG A 79 6.75 0.55 -12.65
CA ARG A 79 6.07 1.36 -11.66
C ARG A 79 5.97 0.71 -10.29
N THR A 80 5.65 -0.59 -10.22
CA THR A 80 5.71 -1.35 -8.96
C THR A 80 7.12 -1.30 -8.35
N ARG A 81 8.16 -1.34 -9.19
CA ARG A 81 9.55 -1.14 -8.75
C ARG A 81 9.81 0.27 -8.22
N GLN A 82 9.24 1.30 -8.84
CA GLN A 82 9.36 2.69 -8.37
C GLN A 82 8.67 2.86 -7.01
N LEU A 83 7.47 2.32 -6.84
CA LEU A 83 6.76 2.32 -5.56
C LEU A 83 7.54 1.57 -4.47
N ALA A 84 8.11 0.40 -4.79
CA ALA A 84 8.97 -0.34 -3.87
C ALA A 84 10.24 0.45 -3.48
N ARG A 85 10.82 1.21 -4.41
CA ARG A 85 11.93 2.12 -4.10
C ARG A 85 11.49 3.26 -3.18
N SER A 86 10.35 3.89 -3.44
CA SER A 86 9.77 4.91 -2.57
C SER A 86 9.51 4.34 -1.17
N PHE A 87 9.03 3.10 -1.08
CA PHE A 87 8.84 2.39 0.20
C PHE A 87 10.16 2.18 0.95
N VAL A 88 11.21 1.70 0.26
CA VAL A 88 12.55 1.52 0.86
C VAL A 88 13.14 2.86 1.33
N GLN A 89 12.91 3.93 0.58
CA GLN A 89 13.33 5.28 0.95
C GLN A 89 12.55 5.79 2.16
N ALA A 90 11.22 5.69 2.17
CA ALA A 90 10.36 6.03 3.29
C ALA A 90 10.76 5.28 4.57
N ARG A 91 11.15 3.99 4.45
CA ARG A 91 11.69 3.20 5.56
C ARG A 91 13.02 3.75 6.13
N ARG A 92 13.86 4.37 5.29
CA ARG A 92 15.10 5.04 5.74
C ARG A 92 14.79 6.37 6.41
N GLU A 93 13.75 7.07 5.95
CA GLU A 93 13.26 8.34 6.49
C GLU A 93 12.34 8.14 7.72
N ARG A 94 12.87 7.47 8.75
CA ARG A 94 12.16 7.11 10.00
C ARG A 94 11.53 8.28 10.75
N SER A 95 11.87 9.52 10.41
CA SER A 95 11.28 10.73 10.97
C SER A 95 9.88 11.03 10.42
N GLN A 96 9.59 10.64 9.17
CA GLN A 96 8.33 10.95 8.49
C GLN A 96 7.30 9.81 8.55
N TYR A 97 7.76 8.56 8.54
CA TYR A 97 6.90 7.37 8.58
C TYR A 97 7.18 6.55 9.85
N ARG A 98 6.17 6.44 10.73
CA ARG A 98 6.34 5.87 12.09
C ARG A 98 5.63 4.54 12.29
N SER A 99 4.74 4.13 11.38
CA SER A 99 3.96 2.91 11.53
C SER A 99 4.81 1.64 11.49
N LEU A 100 4.23 0.54 12.00
CA LEU A 100 4.87 -0.78 11.96
C LEU A 100 5.15 -1.26 10.53
N LEU A 101 4.40 -0.77 9.54
CA LEU A 101 4.63 -1.06 8.13
C LEU A 101 6.06 -0.70 7.68
N PHE A 102 6.54 0.46 8.13
CA PHE A 102 7.87 0.95 7.76
C PHE A 102 8.96 0.52 8.75
N ARG A 103 8.60 0.17 9.99
CA ARG A 103 9.56 -0.30 11.01
C ARG A 103 9.86 -1.79 10.90
N ASN A 104 8.86 -2.59 10.53
CA ASN A 104 8.95 -4.04 10.36
C ASN A 104 8.85 -4.42 8.87
N SER A 105 8.62 -5.70 8.60
CA SER A 105 8.35 -6.21 7.26
C SER A 105 6.86 -6.01 6.90
N PRO A 106 6.51 -5.61 5.66
CA PRO A 106 5.16 -5.70 5.10
C PRO A 106 4.39 -6.99 5.41
N ALA A 107 5.07 -8.13 5.52
CA ALA A 107 4.45 -9.40 5.90
C ALA A 107 3.81 -9.35 7.30
N HIS A 108 4.41 -8.61 8.24
CA HIS A 108 3.88 -8.48 9.59
C HIS A 108 2.56 -7.72 9.61
N VAL A 109 2.41 -6.68 8.80
CA VAL A 109 1.14 -5.93 8.67
C VAL A 109 0.08 -6.77 7.98
N ARG A 110 0.47 -7.55 6.94
CA ARG A 110 -0.43 -8.50 6.28
C ARG A 110 -1.03 -9.49 7.26
N ASP A 111 -0.21 -10.06 8.14
CA ASP A 111 -0.65 -11.06 9.11
C ASP A 111 -1.53 -10.45 10.22
N LEU A 112 -1.48 -9.12 10.41
CA LEU A 112 -2.35 -8.38 11.33
C LEU A 112 -3.71 -8.00 10.72
N LEU A 113 -3.84 -7.89 9.38
CA LEU A 113 -5.08 -7.52 8.70
C LEU A 113 -6.36 -8.28 9.13
N PRO A 114 -6.34 -9.59 9.43
CA PRO A 114 -7.53 -10.31 9.89
C PRO A 114 -7.87 -10.07 11.37
N SER A 115 -7.00 -9.42 12.15
CA SER A 115 -7.18 -9.26 13.59
C SER A 115 -8.37 -8.36 13.92
N GLN A 116 -9.15 -8.78 14.92
CA GLN A 116 -10.27 -8.02 15.49
C GLN A 116 -9.93 -7.43 16.88
N ASP A 117 -8.69 -7.61 17.37
CA ASP A 117 -8.24 -7.00 18.61
C ASP A 117 -8.15 -5.47 18.42
N PRO A 118 -8.81 -4.65 19.26
CA PRO A 118 -8.77 -3.19 19.19
C PRO A 118 -7.35 -2.61 19.15
N LYS A 119 -6.39 -3.24 19.84
CA LYS A 119 -4.98 -2.80 19.79
C LYS A 119 -4.36 -3.00 18.41
N ASN A 120 -4.63 -4.15 17.80
CA ASN A 120 -4.14 -4.45 16.45
C ASN A 120 -4.88 -3.61 15.40
N GLN A 121 -6.17 -3.34 15.60
CA GLN A 121 -6.96 -2.46 14.74
C GLN A 121 -6.39 -1.04 14.69
N GLN A 122 -5.99 -0.48 15.84
CA GLN A 122 -5.32 0.82 15.88
C GLN A 122 -4.00 0.82 15.11
N VAL A 123 -3.19 -0.23 15.29
CA VAL A 123 -1.93 -0.42 14.55
C VAL A 123 -2.17 -0.53 13.04
N ILE A 124 -3.21 -1.24 12.62
CA ILE A 124 -3.59 -1.38 11.21
C ILE A 124 -3.98 -0.01 10.65
N LEU A 125 -4.80 0.78 11.35
CA LEU A 125 -5.18 2.13 10.91
C LEU A 125 -3.95 3.03 10.71
N GLU A 126 -2.99 2.99 11.61
CA GLU A 126 -1.73 3.74 11.46
C GLU A 126 -0.95 3.29 10.23
N CYS A 127 -0.84 1.97 9.99
CA CYS A 127 -0.17 1.43 8.80
C CYS A 127 -0.89 1.81 7.50
N LEU A 128 -2.23 1.82 7.50
CA LEU A 128 -3.06 2.17 6.36
C LEU A 128 -2.95 3.67 6.01
N ASP A 129 -2.91 4.54 7.02
CA ASP A 129 -2.72 5.99 6.80
C ASP A 129 -1.33 6.27 6.20
N ASP A 130 -0.30 5.62 6.73
CA ASP A 130 1.08 5.71 6.26
C ASP A 130 1.22 5.17 4.82
N LEU A 131 0.56 4.05 4.49
CA LEU A 131 0.52 3.50 3.13
C LEU A 131 -0.22 4.42 2.16
N ARG A 132 -1.34 5.00 2.59
CA ARG A 132 -2.11 5.97 1.79
C ARG A 132 -1.26 7.18 1.43
N ARG A 133 -0.56 7.77 2.40
CA ARG A 133 0.33 8.92 2.17
C ARG A 133 1.44 8.59 1.16
N LEU A 134 2.02 7.38 1.26
CA LEU A 134 3.02 6.93 0.29
C LEU A 134 2.43 6.80 -1.12
N LEU A 135 1.25 6.20 -1.25
CA LEU A 135 0.56 6.05 -2.53
C LEU A 135 0.19 7.41 -3.13
N GLU A 136 -0.36 8.31 -2.34
CA GLU A 136 -0.70 9.67 -2.77
C GLU A 136 0.54 10.44 -3.22
N ALA A 137 1.65 10.36 -2.48
CA ALA A 137 2.92 10.95 -2.88
C ALA A 137 3.47 10.34 -4.18
N HIS A 138 3.33 9.02 -4.36
CA HIS A 138 3.73 8.34 -5.59
C HIS A 138 2.88 8.78 -6.79
N ILE A 139 1.56 8.81 -6.64
CA ILE A 139 0.62 9.28 -7.67
C ILE A 139 0.90 10.73 -8.02
N HIS A 140 1.14 11.61 -7.03
CA HIS A 140 1.43 13.02 -7.27
C HIS A 140 2.75 13.20 -8.02
N SER A 141 3.79 12.44 -7.64
CA SER A 141 5.07 12.42 -8.37
C SER A 141 4.91 11.98 -9.83
N ASP A 142 4.04 11.00 -10.09
CA ASP A 142 3.78 10.52 -11.45
C ASP A 142 2.88 11.48 -12.23
N ALA A 143 1.86 12.07 -11.60
CA ALA A 143 1.01 13.10 -12.20
C ALA A 143 1.82 14.34 -12.58
N GLY A 144 2.79 14.75 -11.75
CA GLY A 144 3.73 15.81 -12.07
C GLY A 144 4.60 15.52 -13.30
N LYS A 145 4.99 14.25 -13.52
CA LYS A 145 5.72 13.83 -14.73
C LYS A 145 4.84 13.75 -15.98
N ILE A 146 3.54 13.51 -15.81
CA ILE A 146 2.57 13.41 -16.92
C ILE A 146 2.06 14.80 -17.34
N LEU A 147 1.88 15.70 -16.38
CA LEU A 147 1.35 17.05 -16.59
C LEU A 147 2.45 18.12 -16.75
N GLY A 148 3.72 17.75 -16.57
CA GLY A 148 4.88 18.65 -16.62
C GLY A 148 6.02 18.12 -17.49
N GLU A 149 5.79 18.07 -18.81
CA GLU A 149 6.79 18.56 -19.77
C GLU A 149 6.44 20.02 -20.07
N ILE A 150 7.10 20.95 -19.37
CA ILE A 150 7.46 22.28 -19.88
C ILE A 150 8.91 22.51 -19.50
#